data_AF-A0A0F9VAN9-F1
#
_entry.id   AF-A0A0F9VAN9-F1
#
_cell.length_a   1.000
_cell.length_b   1.000
_cell.length_c   1.000
_cell.angle_alpha   90.00
_cell.angle_beta   90.00
_cell.angle_gamma   90.00
#
_symmetry.space_group_name_H-M   'P 1'
#
loop_
_entity.id
_entity.type
_entity.pdbx_description
1 polymer ?
#
loop_
_entity_poly.entity_id
_entity_poly.type
_entity_poly.pdbx_seq_one_letter_code
_entity_poly.pdbx_strand_id
1 'polypeptide(L)'
;MRKPSDEFWAAFRCGGSLVILCEHCGRTHFCTTSGAVDYNEGELEELLEKAKKDPDMYREDGTYSSIEWGYIGGKQSVMHCPCNEEKIAPYEQFIIVHAEQILEYLQSRANKKLRSSQSLMDKVNETLNATEEADNASNRSPE
;
A
#
# COMPACT_ATOMS: atom_id res chain seq x y z
N MET A 1 -22.05 -10.63 4.42
CA MET A 1 -20.93 -10.91 3.51
C MET A 1 -19.76 -11.40 4.34
N ARG A 2 -18.80 -12.15 3.79
CA ARG A 2 -17.64 -12.63 4.58
C ARG A 2 -16.69 -11.44 4.83
N LYS A 3 -16.11 -11.33 6.02
CA LYS A 3 -14.99 -10.40 6.27
C LYS A 3 -13.81 -10.74 5.36
N PRO A 4 -13.01 -9.74 4.93
CA PRO A 4 -11.80 -10.03 4.19
C PRO A 4 -10.87 -10.96 4.99
N SER A 5 -10.16 -11.87 4.31
CA SER A 5 -9.24 -12.79 4.98
C SER A 5 -8.01 -12.08 5.54
N ASP A 6 -7.36 -12.71 6.52
CA ASP A 6 -6.08 -12.24 7.04
C ASP A 6 -4.98 -12.27 5.98
N GLU A 7 -5.06 -13.21 5.01
CA GLU A 7 -4.15 -13.26 3.86
C GLU A 7 -4.31 -12.03 2.96
N PHE A 8 -5.55 -11.63 2.68
CA PHE A 8 -5.83 -10.39 1.96
C PHE A 8 -5.24 -9.19 2.70
N TRP A 9 -5.49 -9.06 4.00
CA TRP A 9 -4.92 -7.95 4.76
C TRP A 9 -3.40 -7.97 4.83
N ALA A 10 -2.78 -9.14 4.99
CA ALA A 10 -1.33 -9.28 4.98
C ALA A 10 -0.71 -8.80 3.65
N ALA A 11 -1.39 -9.02 2.52
CA ALA A 11 -0.94 -8.58 1.20
C ALA A 11 -1.09 -7.06 0.97
N PHE A 12 -2.08 -6.41 1.60
CA PHE A 12 -2.39 -4.99 1.40
C PHE A 12 -2.03 -4.08 2.58
N ARG A 13 -1.49 -4.62 3.69
CA ARG A 13 -1.10 -3.85 4.88
C ARG A 13 0.05 -2.90 4.55
N CYS A 14 -0.09 -1.64 4.96
CA CYS A 14 0.94 -0.62 4.83
C CYS A 14 1.73 -0.42 6.14
N GLY A 15 1.07 -0.51 7.30
CA GLY A 15 1.73 -0.31 8.59
C GLY A 15 0.76 -0.24 9.77
N GLY A 16 1.26 0.28 10.89
CA GLY A 16 0.50 0.57 12.10
C GLY A 16 0.41 2.07 12.36
N SER A 17 -0.68 2.54 12.99
CA SER A 17 -0.83 3.93 13.45
C SER A 17 -1.46 3.98 14.84
N LEU A 18 -1.16 5.02 15.61
CA LEU A 18 -1.85 5.29 16.88
C LEU A 18 -3.26 5.84 16.65
N VAL A 19 -3.44 6.68 15.63
CA VAL A 19 -4.71 7.28 15.23
C VAL A 19 -4.85 7.19 13.73
N ILE A 20 -5.99 6.75 13.22
CA ILE A 20 -6.19 6.63 11.78
C ILE A 20 -7.65 6.70 11.34
N LEU A 21 -7.88 7.36 10.20
CA LEU A 21 -9.19 7.49 9.57
C LEU A 21 -9.44 6.36 8.57
N CYS A 22 -10.56 5.66 8.69
CA CYS A 22 -11.05 4.79 7.62
C CYS A 22 -11.81 5.63 6.58
N GLU A 23 -11.21 5.85 5.41
CA GLU A 23 -11.78 6.70 4.33
C GLU A 23 -12.99 6.07 3.61
N HIS A 24 -13.30 4.80 3.88
CA HIS A 24 -14.50 4.14 3.35
C HIS A 24 -15.76 4.46 4.15
N CYS A 25 -15.64 4.69 5.46
CA CYS A 25 -16.78 4.94 6.33
C CYS A 25 -16.68 6.19 7.21
N GLY A 26 -15.55 6.89 7.18
CA GLY A 26 -15.31 8.12 7.93
C GLY A 26 -14.97 7.93 9.41
N ARG A 27 -14.90 6.69 9.92
CA ARG A 27 -14.59 6.43 11.33
C ARG A 27 -13.11 6.62 11.64
N THR A 28 -12.82 7.26 12.76
CA THR A 28 -11.47 7.39 13.32
C THR A 28 -11.25 6.25 14.32
N HIS A 29 -10.20 5.48 14.12
CA HIS A 29 -9.72 4.46 15.04
C HIS A 29 -8.53 5.01 15.83
N PHE A 30 -8.44 4.72 17.12
CA PHE A 30 -7.28 5.10 17.92
C PHE A 30 -6.91 4.05 18.99
N CYS A 31 -5.63 3.86 19.25
CA CYS A 31 -5.09 2.90 20.21
C CYS A 31 -5.19 3.42 21.65
N THR A 32 -5.62 2.58 22.58
CA THR A 32 -5.66 2.93 24.03
C THR A 32 -4.82 2.00 24.91
N THR A 33 -4.18 1.00 24.32
CA THR A 33 -3.34 0.06 25.07
C THR A 33 -2.18 0.78 25.77
N SER A 34 -1.98 0.46 27.05
CA SER A 34 -0.86 0.96 27.84
C SER A 34 0.48 0.59 27.18
N GLY A 35 1.19 1.58 26.64
CA GLY A 35 2.40 1.40 25.84
C GLY A 35 2.35 2.03 24.44
N ALA A 36 1.19 2.51 24.01
CA ALA A 36 1.08 3.47 22.91
C ALA A 36 1.56 4.86 23.40
N VAL A 37 2.88 5.06 23.46
CA VAL A 37 3.48 6.21 24.17
C VAL A 37 3.64 7.50 23.35
N ASP A 38 3.30 7.49 22.07
CA ASP A 38 3.59 8.61 21.16
C ASP A 38 2.38 9.50 20.86
N TYR A 39 1.45 9.64 21.80
CA TYR A 39 0.42 10.68 21.72
C TYR A 39 0.99 12.04 22.12
N ASN A 40 0.53 13.11 21.46
CA ASN A 40 0.80 14.45 21.95
C ASN A 40 0.05 14.70 23.27
N GLU A 41 0.54 15.64 24.07
CA GLU A 41 -0.09 16.02 25.34
C GLU A 41 -1.57 16.39 25.15
N GLY A 42 -2.48 15.66 25.81
CA GLY A 42 -3.94 15.88 25.75
C GLY A 42 -4.66 15.21 24.57
N GLU A 43 -3.94 14.69 23.58
CA GLU A 43 -4.55 14.14 22.36
C GLU A 43 -5.40 12.89 22.64
N LEU A 44 -4.90 11.99 23.48
CA LEU A 44 -5.60 10.77 23.86
C LEU A 44 -6.86 11.09 24.67
N GLU A 45 -6.78 12.02 25.62
CA GLU A 45 -7.91 12.48 26.43
C GLU A 45 -9.00 13.09 25.54
N GLU A 46 -8.63 13.89 24.55
CA GLU A 46 -9.57 14.45 23.57
C GLU A 46 -10.27 13.36 22.75
N LEU A 47 -9.53 12.34 22.28
CA LEU A 47 -10.08 11.23 21.51
C LEU A 47 -11.03 10.37 22.35
N LEU A 48 -10.68 10.12 23.62
CA LEU A 48 -11.55 9.43 24.58
C LEU A 48 -12.84 10.22 24.82
N GLU A 49 -12.77 11.54 25.00
CA GLU A 49 -13.97 12.39 25.13
C GLU A 49 -14.81 12.42 23.85
N LYS A 50 -14.19 12.40 22.67
CA LYS A 50 -14.91 12.26 21.38
C LYS A 50 -15.60 10.90 21.27
N ALA A 51 -14.94 9.81 21.65
CA ALA A 51 -15.53 8.47 21.66
C ALA A 51 -16.69 8.33 22.65
N LYS A 52 -16.65 9.00 23.81
CA LYS A 52 -17.79 9.06 24.74
C LYS A 52 -19.00 9.76 24.13
N LYS A 53 -18.77 10.81 23.33
CA LYS A 53 -19.84 11.61 22.69
C LYS A 53 -20.39 10.94 21.43
N ASP A 54 -19.52 10.33 20.64
CA ASP A 54 -19.85 9.68 19.37
C ASP A 54 -19.03 8.37 19.20
N PRO A 55 -19.46 7.28 19.86
CA PRO A 55 -18.74 6.01 19.84
C PRO A 55 -18.83 5.28 18.50
N ASP A 56 -19.70 5.71 17.58
CA ASP A 56 -19.72 5.11 16.24
C ASP A 56 -18.62 5.72 15.37
N MET A 57 -18.41 7.04 15.45
CA MET A 57 -17.39 7.75 14.68
C MET A 57 -15.98 7.60 15.24
N TYR A 58 -15.82 7.51 16.56
CA TYR A 58 -14.51 7.37 17.21
C TYR A 58 -14.43 6.02 17.92
N ARG A 59 -13.60 5.13 17.37
CA ARG A 59 -13.46 3.74 17.80
C ARG A 59 -12.14 3.56 18.54
N GLU A 60 -12.25 3.32 19.83
CA GLU A 60 -11.16 2.87 20.66
C GLU A 60 -10.75 1.43 20.30
N ASP A 61 -9.45 1.19 20.12
CA ASP A 61 -8.85 -0.13 20.00
C ASP A 61 -7.87 -0.35 21.17
N GLY A 62 -8.34 -1.08 22.19
CA GLY A 62 -7.55 -1.42 23.36
C GLY A 62 -6.75 -2.72 23.23
N THR A 63 -6.86 -3.43 22.11
CA THR A 63 -6.31 -4.80 21.97
C THR A 63 -4.88 -4.78 21.45
N TYR A 64 -4.53 -3.78 20.63
CA TYR A 64 -3.26 -3.72 19.91
C TYR A 64 -2.52 -2.41 20.19
N SER A 65 -1.19 -2.47 20.24
CA SER A 65 -0.33 -1.29 20.40
C SER A 65 -0.26 -0.38 19.16
N SER A 66 -0.86 -0.80 18.05
CA SER A 66 -1.02 -0.01 16.82
C SER A 66 -2.22 -0.52 16.02
N ILE A 67 -2.92 0.37 15.32
CA ILE A 67 -3.99 0.02 14.39
C ILE A 67 -3.41 -0.31 13.03
N GLU A 68 -3.65 -1.53 12.56
CA GLU A 68 -3.24 -1.98 11.24
C GLU A 68 -4.14 -1.41 10.14
N TRP A 69 -3.50 -0.94 9.07
CA TRP A 69 -4.18 -0.29 7.96
C TRP A 69 -3.49 -0.53 6.62
N GLY A 70 -4.21 -0.27 5.52
CA GLY A 70 -3.71 -0.38 4.15
C GLY A 70 -4.54 0.43 3.14
N TYR A 71 -4.11 0.48 1.89
CA TYR A 71 -4.85 1.16 0.81
C TYR A 71 -5.64 0.17 -0.03
N ILE A 72 -6.98 0.25 0.03
CA ILE A 72 -7.90 -0.56 -0.76
C ILE A 72 -8.77 0.35 -1.61
N GLY A 73 -8.78 0.15 -2.93
CA GLY A 73 -9.53 1.02 -3.85
C GLY A 73 -9.03 2.46 -3.86
N GLY A 74 -7.74 2.68 -3.59
CA GLY A 74 -7.14 4.01 -3.49
C GLY A 74 -7.50 4.78 -2.21
N LYS A 75 -8.11 4.11 -1.22
CA LYS A 75 -8.54 4.70 0.05
C LYS A 75 -7.91 4.01 1.25
N GLN A 76 -7.54 4.79 2.25
CA GLN A 76 -7.04 4.30 3.53
C GLN A 76 -8.13 3.50 4.26
N SER A 77 -7.80 2.27 4.61
CA SER A 77 -8.72 1.27 5.16
C SER A 77 -8.11 0.63 6.41
N VAL A 78 -8.91 0.45 7.46
CA VAL A 78 -8.47 -0.12 8.74
C VAL A 78 -8.87 -1.60 8.80
N MET A 79 -7.95 -2.50 9.15
CA MET A 79 -8.12 -3.95 9.03
C MET A 79 -9.33 -4.53 9.79
N HIS A 80 -9.64 -3.97 10.95
CA HIS A 80 -10.75 -4.41 11.80
C HIS A 80 -11.94 -3.43 11.79
N CYS A 81 -12.03 -2.54 10.80
CA CYS A 81 -13.17 -1.66 10.67
C CYS A 81 -14.47 -2.45 10.39
N PRO A 82 -15.58 -2.16 11.09
CA PRO A 82 -16.86 -2.83 10.84
C PRO A 82 -17.35 -2.70 9.39
N CYS A 83 -16.96 -1.64 8.67
CA CYS A 83 -17.38 -1.44 7.29
C CYS A 83 -16.75 -2.44 6.30
N ASN A 84 -15.74 -3.22 6.72
CA ASN A 84 -14.97 -4.07 5.84
C ASN A 84 -15.79 -5.17 5.17
N GLU A 85 -16.83 -5.68 5.83
CA GLU A 85 -17.73 -6.69 5.24
C GLU A 85 -18.46 -6.17 4.01
N GLU A 86 -18.79 -4.89 3.97
CA GLU A 86 -19.57 -4.29 2.89
C GLU A 86 -18.69 -3.55 1.87
N LYS A 87 -17.62 -2.90 2.34
CA LYS A 87 -16.78 -2.01 1.52
C LYS A 87 -15.52 -2.66 1.01
N ILE A 88 -14.94 -3.61 1.76
CA ILE A 88 -13.63 -4.20 1.45
C ILE A 88 -13.78 -5.62 0.91
N ALA A 89 -14.68 -6.44 1.45
CA ALA A 89 -14.90 -7.82 1.00
C ALA A 89 -15.16 -7.96 -0.51
N PRO A 90 -15.87 -7.03 -1.18
CA PRO A 90 -16.01 -7.10 -2.64
C PRO A 90 -14.69 -7.04 -3.42
N TYR A 91 -13.64 -6.41 -2.89
CA TYR A 91 -12.32 -6.38 -3.52
C TYR A 91 -11.64 -7.74 -3.49
N GLU A 92 -11.62 -8.40 -2.32
CA GLU A 92 -11.08 -9.76 -2.22
C GLU A 92 -11.88 -10.71 -3.11
N GLN A 93 -13.21 -10.60 -3.08
CA GLN A 93 -14.07 -11.43 -3.91
C GLN A 93 -13.78 -11.23 -5.41
N PHE A 94 -13.54 -9.99 -5.85
CA PHE A 94 -13.14 -9.71 -7.23
C PHE A 94 -11.82 -10.40 -7.58
N ILE A 95 -10.81 -10.35 -6.70
CA ILE A 95 -9.52 -11.00 -6.92
C ILE A 95 -9.69 -12.52 -7.04
N ILE A 96 -10.47 -13.13 -6.15
CA ILE A 96 -10.69 -14.58 -6.14
C ILE A 96 -11.44 -15.01 -7.41
N VAL A 97 -12.52 -14.32 -7.76
CA VAL A 97 -13.37 -14.68 -8.91
C VAL A 97 -12.61 -14.53 -10.24
N HIS A 98 -11.71 -13.56 -10.33
CA HIS A 98 -10.95 -13.26 -11.55
C HIS A 98 -9.47 -13.64 -11.45
N ALA A 99 -9.11 -14.57 -10.56
CA ALA A 99 -7.72 -14.89 -10.27
C ALA A 99 -6.93 -15.25 -11.54
N GLU A 100 -7.48 -16.10 -12.40
CA GLU A 100 -6.83 -16.52 -13.65
C GLU A 100 -6.61 -15.33 -14.61
N GLN A 101 -7.63 -14.49 -14.84
CA GLN A 101 -7.52 -13.35 -15.74
C GLN A 101 -6.56 -12.29 -15.20
N ILE A 102 -6.55 -12.08 -13.87
CA ILE A 102 -5.61 -11.18 -13.20
C ILE A 102 -4.19 -11.70 -13.39
N LEU A 103 -3.95 -13.01 -13.19
CA LEU A 103 -2.63 -13.62 -13.39
C LEU A 103 -2.16 -13.51 -14.85
N GLU A 104 -3.01 -13.82 -15.83
CA GLU A 104 -2.70 -13.65 -17.26
C GLU A 104 -2.36 -12.20 -17.60
N TYR A 105 -3.14 -11.25 -17.09
CA TYR A 105 -2.88 -9.83 -17.28
C TYR A 105 -1.54 -9.41 -16.69
N LEU A 106 -1.24 -9.83 -15.45
CA LEU A 106 0.03 -9.54 -14.79
C LEU A 106 1.22 -10.14 -15.53
N GLN A 107 1.10 -11.38 -16.01
CA GLN A 107 2.12 -12.03 -16.84
C GLN A 107 2.35 -11.26 -18.15
N SER A 108 1.28 -10.88 -18.85
CA SER A 108 1.35 -10.08 -20.08
C SER A 108 2.04 -8.73 -19.84
N ARG A 109 1.71 -8.04 -18.74
CA ARG A 109 2.32 -6.77 -18.33
C ARG A 109 3.81 -6.94 -17.99
N ALA A 110 4.18 -7.98 -17.24
CA ALA A 110 5.56 -8.27 -16.90
C ALA A 110 6.40 -8.54 -18.16
N ASN A 111 5.91 -9.36 -19.08
CA ASN A 111 6.58 -9.65 -20.35
C ASN A 111 6.76 -8.41 -21.23
N LYS A 112 5.80 -7.49 -21.23
CA LYS A 112 5.93 -6.20 -21.93
C LYS A 112 7.04 -5.33 -21.31
N LYS A 113 7.06 -5.21 -19.97
CA LYS A 113 8.12 -4.47 -19.27
C LYS A 113 9.50 -5.06 -19.53
N LEU A 114 9.64 -6.38 -19.47
CA LEU A 114 10.92 -7.06 -19.73
C LEU A 114 11.45 -6.74 -21.14
N ARG A 115 10.61 -6.83 -22.17
CA ARG A 115 10.99 -6.48 -23.55
C ARG A 115 11.39 -5.02 -23.70
N SER A 116 10.66 -4.11 -23.06
CA SER A 116 11.01 -2.68 -23.06
C SER A 116 12.36 -2.41 -22.39
N SER A 117 12.63 -3.06 -21.24
CA SER A 117 13.91 -2.97 -20.56
C SER A 117 15.06 -3.55 -21.39
N GLN A 118 14.85 -4.70 -22.06
CA GLN A 118 15.84 -5.31 -22.95
C GLN A 118 16.22 -4.35 -24.08
N SER A 119 15.22 -3.78 -24.76
CA SER A 119 15.45 -2.82 -25.85
C SER A 119 16.17 -1.55 -25.38
N LEU A 120 15.94 -1.09 -24.15
CA LEU A 120 16.68 0.04 -23.58
C LEU A 120 18.14 -0.33 -23.33
N MET A 121 18.42 -1.53 -22.79
CA MET A 121 19.78 -2.00 -22.59
C MET A 121 20.55 -2.15 -23.90
N ASP A 122 19.91 -2.66 -24.96
CA ASP A 122 20.52 -2.80 -26.28
C ASP A 122 20.95 -1.42 -26.82
N LYS A 123 20.10 -0.40 -26.72
CA LYS A 123 20.41 0.98 -27.14
C LYS A 123 21.54 1.61 -26.32
N VAL A 124 21.58 1.35 -25.02
CA VAL A 124 22.65 1.84 -24.15
C VAL A 124 23.99 1.22 -24.58
N ASN A 125 24.02 -0.08 -24.85
CA ASN A 125 25.22 -0.77 -25.31
C ASN A 125 25.69 -0.26 -26.68
N GLU A 126 24.76 -0.04 -27.62
CA GLU A 126 25.08 0.57 -28.93
C GLU A 126 25.72 1.96 -28.77
N THR A 127 25.19 2.78 -27.86
CA THR A 127 25.71 4.13 -27.60
C THR A 127 27.09 4.09 -26.94
N LEU A 128 27.31 3.18 -25.99
CA LEU A 128 28.61 2.99 -25.34
C LEU A 128 29.67 2.58 -26.35
N ASN A 129 29.38 1.57 -27.18
CA ASN A 129 30.30 1.11 -28.22
C ASN A 129 30.63 2.23 -29.21
N ALA A 130 29.63 3.00 -29.67
CA ALA A 130 29.85 4.13 -30.57
C ALA A 130 30.71 5.24 -29.95
N THR A 131 30.59 5.46 -28.64
CA THR A 131 31.41 6.44 -27.91
C THR A 131 32.85 5.96 -27.79
N GLU A 132 33.06 4.69 -27.45
CA GLU A 132 34.40 4.08 -27.39
C GLU A 132 35.12 4.10 -28.75
N GLU A 133 34.39 3.86 -29.84
CA GLU A 133 34.93 3.96 -31.20
C GLU A 133 35.34 5.40 -31.55
N ALA A 134 34.52 6.40 -31.19
CA ALA A 134 34.81 7.82 -31.42
C ALA A 134 36.03 8.32 -30.63
N ASP A 135 36.17 7.90 -29.36
CA ASP A 135 37.30 8.25 -28.51
C ASP A 135 38.60 7.62 -29.03
N ASN A 136 38.54 6.36 -29.47
CA ASN A 136 39.68 5.66 -30.07
C ASN A 136 40.11 6.28 -31.40
N ALA A 137 39.18 6.77 -32.21
CA ALA A 137 39.49 7.48 -33.47
C ALA A 137 40.15 8.84 -33.21
N SER A 138 39.68 9.58 -32.20
CA SER A 138 40.22 10.91 -31.84
C SER A 138 41.66 10.85 -31.32
N ASN A 139 42.01 9.77 -30.61
CA ASN A 139 43.36 9.54 -30.07
C ASN A 139 44.39 9.05 -31.11
N ARG A 140 43.99 8.81 -32.37
CA ARG A 140 44.90 8.41 -33.48
C ARG A 140 45.31 9.58 -34.38
N SER A 141 45.31 10.81 -33.86
CA SER A 141 45.74 11.97 -34.65
C SER A 141 47.19 11.80 -35.14
N PRO A 142 47.49 12.07 -36.43
CA PRO A 142 48.78 11.75 -37.03
C PRO A 142 49.87 12.72 -36.59
N GLU A 143 51.03 12.20 -36.18
CA GLU A 143 52.31 12.93 -36.13
C GLU A 143 52.77 13.34 -37.54
#